data_AF-A0A5D3FA00-F1
#
_entry.id   AF-A0A5D3FA00-F1
#
_cell.length_a   1.000
_cell.length_b   1.000
_cell.length_c   1.000
_cell.angle_alpha   90.00
_cell.angle_beta   90.00
_cell.angle_gamma   90.00
#
_symmetry.space_group_name_H-M   'P 1'
#
loop_
_entity.id
_entity.type
_entity.pdbx_description
1 polymer ?
#
loop_
_entity_poly.entity_id
_entity_poly.type
_entity_poly.pdbx_seq_one_letter_code
_entity_poly.pdbx_strand_id
1 'polypeptide(L)'
;MSVPPPSVPPQELRVAPGRRAYRWPLRIGLAALALAALAALAAQIGLWDADDALQVVILLGIGASAAAAWAAVIFRTRLVVTIDAKGLVLRRGGARASVPVSALDAVGIAWPVADPVWTVWFDPAAAPGVAAVTKTEGGSAPLLRGRLLPPGRLDAVRDAATGTLGVPWRVVDDAGEEVEPPPPNALTRADRVTVDDRGRYRSERGGALLAVACGRRRTVVLRDPYAAPLLVFKRPPLGGDRMRVLDADGRLIGRVRGSREPSFHAADGMLLGTTRGDGGRYVVTGVDGRESASLRRARAEGGDDGRWRLHRSPSAPAALRALTLALPMLVGAASRPS
;
A
#
# COMPACT_ATOMS: atom_id res chain seq x y z
N MET A 1 15.99 -8.00 52.25
CA MET A 1 15.41 -6.88 51.48
C MET A 1 15.62 -7.18 50.01
N SER A 2 14.55 -7.47 49.27
CA SER A 2 14.59 -7.76 47.84
C SER A 2 14.80 -6.46 47.07
N VAL A 3 15.93 -6.37 46.37
CA VAL A 3 16.25 -5.27 45.45
C VAL A 3 15.18 -5.27 44.35
N PRO A 4 14.43 -4.17 44.13
CA PRO A 4 13.50 -4.09 43.01
C PRO A 4 14.29 -4.22 41.70
N PRO A 5 13.78 -4.96 40.70
CA PRO A 5 14.46 -5.09 39.43
C PRO A 5 14.70 -3.69 38.83
N PRO A 6 15.84 -3.46 38.17
CA PRO A 6 16.13 -2.17 37.55
C PRO A 6 15.01 -1.81 36.58
N SER A 7 14.42 -0.63 36.78
CA SER A 7 13.38 -0.05 35.95
C SER A 7 13.91 0.05 34.52
N VAL A 8 13.53 -0.90 33.66
CA VAL A 8 13.82 -0.83 32.24
C VAL A 8 13.12 0.45 31.75
N PRO A 9 13.85 1.44 31.20
CA PRO A 9 13.21 2.65 30.70
C PRO A 9 12.16 2.23 29.66
N PRO A 10 10.97 2.87 29.65
CA PRO A 10 9.92 2.52 28.71
C PRO A 10 10.50 2.55 27.29
N GLN A 11 10.31 1.46 26.54
CA GLN A 11 10.87 1.35 25.19
C GLN A 11 10.33 2.50 24.32
N GLU A 12 11.19 3.47 24.03
CA GLU A 12 10.87 4.58 23.16
C GLU A 12 10.80 4.08 21.72
N LEU A 13 9.60 4.03 21.14
CA LEU A 13 9.42 3.66 19.75
C LEU A 13 9.50 4.90 18.87
N ARG A 14 10.65 5.08 18.23
CA ARG A 14 10.85 6.13 17.24
C ARG A 14 10.53 5.65 15.83
N VAL A 15 9.56 6.30 15.19
CA VAL A 15 9.08 5.98 13.84
C VAL A 15 9.32 7.17 12.92
N ALA A 16 9.94 6.90 11.77
CA ALA A 16 10.19 7.88 10.72
C ALA A 16 10.05 7.21 9.34
N PRO A 17 9.86 8.00 8.27
CA PRO A 17 9.91 7.49 6.91
C PRO A 17 11.18 6.66 6.66
N GLY A 18 11.02 5.48 6.07
CA GLY A 18 12.12 4.61 5.68
C GLY A 18 12.80 5.04 4.38
N ARG A 19 13.81 4.27 3.95
CA ARG A 19 14.61 4.54 2.73
C ARG A 19 13.76 4.78 1.47
N ARG A 20 12.54 4.24 1.41
CA ARG A 20 11.62 4.41 0.27
C ARG A 20 11.19 5.85 0.04
N ALA A 21 11.11 6.68 1.08
CA ALA A 21 10.80 8.10 0.96
C ALA A 21 11.85 8.88 0.15
N TYR A 22 13.09 8.36 0.09
CA TYR A 22 14.24 9.02 -0.53
C TYR A 22 14.60 8.48 -1.92
N ARG A 23 13.85 7.49 -2.44
CA ARG A 23 14.17 6.84 -3.72
C ARG A 23 14.00 7.74 -4.93
N TRP A 24 12.98 8.61 -4.94
CA TRP A 24 12.73 9.51 -6.06
C TRP A 24 13.79 10.62 -6.19
N PRO A 25 14.17 11.35 -5.11
CA PRO A 25 15.28 12.32 -5.18
C PRO A 25 16.57 11.66 -5.68
N LEU A 26 16.91 10.49 -5.09
CA LEU A 26 18.11 9.75 -5.46
C LEU A 26 18.11 9.34 -6.94
N ARG A 27 16.96 8.90 -7.47
CA ARG A 27 16.84 8.51 -8.88
C ARG A 27 17.04 9.70 -9.82
N ILE A 28 16.53 10.88 -9.47
CA ILE A 28 16.73 12.09 -10.28
C ILE A 28 18.21 12.48 -10.27
N GLY A 29 18.85 12.50 -9.09
CA GLY A 29 20.28 12.78 -8.99
C GLY A 29 21.13 11.81 -9.81
N LEU A 30 20.87 10.50 -9.71
CA LEU A 30 21.57 9.48 -10.49
C LEU A 30 21.29 9.60 -12.01
N ALA A 31 20.05 9.89 -12.41
CA ALA A 31 19.72 10.09 -13.83
C ALA A 31 20.42 11.32 -14.41
N ALA A 32 20.46 12.43 -13.66
CA ALA A 32 21.17 13.63 -14.06
C ALA A 32 22.68 13.38 -14.20
N LEU A 33 23.29 12.67 -13.24
CA LEU A 33 24.70 12.28 -13.30
C LEU A 33 25.00 11.36 -14.49
N ALA A 34 24.13 10.38 -14.77
CA ALA A 34 24.31 9.47 -15.91
C ALA A 34 24.20 10.21 -17.24
N LEU A 35 23.25 11.13 -17.38
CA LEU A 35 23.11 11.96 -18.58
C LEU A 35 24.31 12.91 -18.77
N ALA A 36 24.85 13.46 -17.67
CA ALA A 36 26.03 14.32 -17.74
C ALA A 36 27.27 13.51 -18.18
N ALA A 37 27.43 12.29 -17.66
CA ALA A 37 28.49 11.39 -18.08
C ALA A 37 28.36 10.99 -19.56
N LEU A 38 27.14 10.74 -20.05
CA LEU A 38 26.88 10.43 -21.46
C LEU A 38 27.17 11.64 -22.38
N ALA A 39 26.80 12.86 -21.97
CA ALA A 39 27.11 14.07 -22.73
C ALA A 39 28.62 14.32 -22.83
N ALA A 40 29.35 14.15 -21.71
CA ALA A 40 30.81 14.25 -21.70
C ALA A 40 31.48 13.18 -22.59
N LEU A 41 30.97 11.93 -22.54
CA LEU A 41 31.46 10.87 -23.41
C LEU A 41 31.17 11.14 -24.89
N ALA A 42 29.98 11.67 -25.21
CA ALA A 42 29.59 12.04 -26.57
C ALA A 42 30.49 13.14 -27.16
N ALA A 43 30.88 14.13 -26.36
CA ALA A 43 31.88 15.13 -26.78
C ALA A 43 33.26 14.50 -26.99
N GLN A 44 33.69 13.61 -26.10
CA GLN A 44 35.00 12.95 -26.19
C GLN A 44 35.15 12.10 -27.47
N ILE A 45 34.07 11.47 -27.93
CA ILE A 45 34.05 10.68 -29.17
C ILE A 45 33.67 11.51 -30.41
N GLY A 46 33.55 12.84 -30.28
CA GLY A 46 33.26 13.76 -31.39
C GLY A 46 31.84 13.66 -31.94
N LEU A 47 30.90 13.08 -31.18
CA LEU A 47 29.49 13.02 -31.59
C LEU A 47 28.76 14.35 -31.38
N TRP A 48 29.23 15.15 -30.41
CA TRP A 48 28.70 16.46 -30.02
C TRP A 48 29.82 17.48 -29.90
N ASP A 49 29.46 18.75 -30.09
CA ASP A 49 30.37 19.86 -29.85
C ASP A 49 30.68 19.99 -28.34
N ALA A 50 31.90 20.39 -28.02
CA ALA A 50 32.39 20.44 -26.65
C ALA A 50 31.65 21.52 -25.83
N ASP A 51 31.33 22.66 -26.45
CA ASP A 51 30.62 23.76 -25.79
C ASP A 51 29.15 23.39 -25.49
N ASP A 52 28.48 22.72 -26.43
CA ASP A 52 27.12 22.21 -26.24
C ASP A 52 27.05 21.14 -25.14
N ALA A 53 28.03 20.22 -25.13
CA ALA A 53 28.13 19.20 -24.09
C ALA A 53 28.42 19.79 -22.71
N LEU A 54 29.27 20.82 -22.62
CA LEU A 54 29.55 21.53 -21.37
C LEU A 54 28.29 22.22 -20.84
N GLN A 55 27.50 22.87 -21.71
CA GLN A 55 26.25 23.51 -21.31
C GLN A 55 25.23 22.50 -20.77
N VAL A 56 25.11 21.33 -21.40
CA VAL A 56 24.26 20.23 -20.94
C VAL A 56 24.73 19.67 -19.59
N VAL A 57 26.04 19.48 -19.40
CA VAL A 57 26.62 19.03 -18.12
C VAL A 57 26.34 20.02 -17.00
N ILE A 58 26.47 21.32 -17.25
CA ILE A 58 26.17 22.38 -16.27
C ILE A 58 24.68 22.34 -15.87
N LEU A 59 23.77 22.28 -16.84
CA LEU A 59 22.32 22.19 -16.59
C LEU A 59 21.96 20.95 -15.77
N LEU A 60 22.56 19.80 -16.09
CA LEU A 60 22.34 18.55 -15.35
C LEU A 60 22.96 18.59 -13.94
N GLY A 61 24.11 19.26 -13.77
CA GLY A 61 24.72 19.51 -12.45
C GLY A 61 23.86 20.38 -11.55
N ILE A 62 23.21 21.41 -12.10
CA ILE A 62 22.20 22.21 -11.38
C ILE A 62 21.02 21.32 -10.98
N GLY A 63 20.52 20.47 -11.89
CA GLY A 63 19.45 19.53 -11.60
C GLY A 63 19.79 18.51 -10.49
N ALA A 64 21.00 17.96 -10.51
CA ALA A 64 21.48 17.04 -9.47
C ALA A 64 21.61 17.75 -8.10
N SER A 65 22.10 18.99 -8.10
CA SER A 65 22.22 19.82 -6.90
C SER A 65 20.84 20.16 -6.33
N ALA A 66 19.87 20.50 -7.18
CA ALA A 66 18.48 20.72 -6.78
C ALA A 66 17.86 19.44 -6.18
N ALA A 67 18.13 18.26 -6.74
CA ALA A 67 17.68 16.98 -6.19
C ALA A 67 18.31 16.67 -4.82
N ALA A 68 19.59 16.97 -4.64
CA ALA A 68 20.28 16.84 -3.36
C ALA A 68 19.74 17.82 -2.31
N ALA A 69 19.54 19.08 -2.68
CA ALA A 69 18.91 20.09 -1.83
C ALA A 69 17.50 19.67 -1.43
N TRP A 70 16.72 19.13 -2.36
CA TRP A 70 15.37 18.62 -2.07
C TRP A 70 15.39 17.39 -1.15
N ALA A 71 16.35 16.47 -1.32
CA ALA A 71 16.55 15.36 -0.39
C ALA A 71 16.93 15.85 1.02
N ALA A 72 17.77 16.87 1.13
CA ALA A 72 18.14 17.51 2.39
C ALA A 72 16.94 18.20 3.04
N VAL A 73 16.09 18.88 2.25
CA VAL A 73 14.82 19.44 2.73
C VAL A 73 13.93 18.35 3.28
N ILE A 74 13.71 17.25 2.55
CA ILE A 74 12.92 16.10 3.03
C ILE A 74 13.51 15.53 4.33
N PHE A 75 14.83 15.43 4.45
CA PHE A 75 15.46 14.94 5.66
C PHE A 75 15.22 15.87 6.86
N ARG A 76 15.29 17.19 6.65
CA ARG A 76 15.07 18.19 7.70
C ARG A 76 13.59 18.32 8.07
N THR A 77 12.68 18.22 7.10
CA THR A 77 11.23 18.36 7.30
C THR A 77 10.49 17.02 7.41
N ARG A 78 11.20 15.91 7.64
CA ARG A 78 10.53 14.62 7.86
C ARG A 78 9.75 14.65 9.16
N LEU A 79 8.58 14.03 9.14
CA LEU A 79 7.84 13.72 10.35
C LEU A 79 8.55 12.59 11.10
N VAL A 80 8.91 12.84 12.34
CA VAL A 80 9.37 11.84 13.30
C VAL A 80 8.31 11.74 14.38
N VAL A 81 7.81 10.53 14.59
CA VAL A 81 6.86 10.21 15.64
C VAL A 81 7.59 9.39 16.69
N THR A 82 7.46 9.79 17.94
CA THR A 82 8.07 9.10 19.08
C THR A 82 6.95 8.67 19.99
N ILE A 83 6.89 7.38 20.31
CA ILE A 83 5.92 6.80 21.24
C ILE A 83 6.66 6.44 22.51
N ASP A 84 6.19 6.95 23.64
CA ASP A 84 6.66 6.60 24.97
C ASP A 84 5.47 6.40 25.92
N ALA A 85 5.73 6.10 27.19
CA ALA A 85 4.67 5.91 28.18
C ALA A 85 3.87 7.20 28.50
N LYS A 86 4.37 8.39 28.11
CA LYS A 86 3.72 9.68 28.38
C LYS A 86 2.80 10.10 27.23
N GLY A 87 3.00 9.58 26.03
CA GLY A 87 2.18 9.88 24.86
C GLY A 87 2.96 9.83 23.55
N LEU A 88 2.59 10.72 22.64
CA LEU A 88 3.23 10.88 21.34
C LEU A 88 3.97 12.20 21.24
N VAL A 89 5.20 12.17 20.74
CA VAL A 89 5.92 13.38 20.33
C VAL A 89 6.06 13.40 18.82
N LEU A 90 5.47 14.41 18.21
CA LEU A 90 5.54 14.68 16.78
C LEU A 90 6.58 15.77 16.54
N ARG A 91 7.50 15.52 15.61
CA ARG A 91 8.51 16.50 15.20
C ARG A 91 8.59 16.59 13.69
N ARG A 92 8.55 17.81 13.16
CA ARG A 92 8.74 18.10 11.73
C ARG A 92 9.52 19.40 11.58
N GLY A 93 10.73 19.34 11.02
CA GLY A 93 11.60 20.52 10.98
C GLY A 93 11.97 21.00 12.38
N GLY A 94 11.79 22.31 12.60
CA GLY A 94 11.93 22.95 13.91
C GLY A 94 10.67 22.86 14.79
N ALA A 95 9.52 22.45 14.24
CA ALA A 95 8.28 22.32 14.98
C ALA A 95 8.24 21.01 15.77
N ARG A 96 7.75 21.08 17.00
CA ARG A 96 7.53 19.95 17.91
C ARG A 96 6.16 20.11 18.56
N ALA A 97 5.41 19.01 18.63
CA ALA A 97 4.15 18.92 19.35
C ALA A 97 4.17 17.64 20.21
N SER A 98 3.58 17.72 21.39
CA SER A 98 3.34 16.57 22.27
C SER A 98 1.85 16.33 22.40
N VAL A 99 1.43 15.08 22.22
CA VAL A 99 0.08 14.62 22.49
C VAL A 99 0.20 13.73 23.73
N PRO A 100 -0.22 14.20 24.92
CA PRO A 100 -0.17 13.38 26.11
C PRO A 100 -1.12 12.18 25.96
N VAL A 101 -0.84 11.08 26.66
CA VAL A 101 -1.68 9.87 26.60
C VAL A 101 -3.13 10.15 27.00
N SER A 102 -3.35 11.08 27.94
CA SER A 102 -4.69 11.52 28.35
C SER A 102 -5.47 12.25 27.26
N ALA A 103 -4.80 12.72 26.21
CA ALA A 103 -5.42 13.36 25.06
C ALA A 103 -5.59 12.40 23.88
N LEU A 104 -5.09 11.15 23.97
CA LEU A 104 -5.20 10.17 22.90
C LEU A 104 -6.49 9.37 23.03
N ASP A 105 -7.35 9.45 22.02
CA ASP A 105 -8.55 8.65 21.94
C ASP A 105 -8.25 7.28 21.32
N ALA A 106 -7.51 7.29 20.20
CA ALA A 106 -7.15 6.08 19.47
C ALA A 106 -5.91 6.29 18.60
N VAL A 107 -5.25 5.18 18.26
CA VAL A 107 -4.20 5.13 17.24
C VAL A 107 -4.54 4.04 16.25
N GLY A 108 -4.23 4.22 14.96
CA GLY A 108 -4.38 3.11 14.02
C GLY A 108 -4.36 3.50 12.55
N ILE A 109 -5.24 2.92 11.75
CA ILE A 109 -5.20 3.04 10.29
C ILE A 109 -6.45 3.72 9.78
N ALA A 110 -6.29 4.83 9.06
CA ALA A 110 -7.31 5.30 8.14
C ALA A 110 -7.00 4.75 6.74
N TRP A 111 -7.98 4.12 6.09
CA TRP A 111 -7.87 3.60 4.72
C TRP A 111 -8.41 4.60 3.70
N PRO A 112 -7.56 5.51 3.17
CA PRO A 112 -7.91 6.14 1.91
C PRO A 112 -7.88 5.08 0.80
N VAL A 113 -8.48 5.44 -0.32
CA VAL A 113 -8.60 4.67 -1.57
C VAL A 113 -7.27 4.14 -2.14
N ALA A 114 -6.11 4.50 -1.61
CA ALA A 114 -4.80 4.22 -2.21
C ALA A 114 -3.81 3.41 -1.35
N ASP A 115 -3.58 3.79 -0.08
CA ASP A 115 -2.57 3.20 0.80
C ASP A 115 -3.00 3.38 2.26
N PRO A 116 -2.73 2.43 3.17
CA PRO A 116 -3.06 2.61 4.59
C PRO A 116 -2.30 3.81 5.15
N VAL A 117 -2.98 4.64 5.93
CA VAL A 117 -2.38 5.81 6.60
C VAL A 117 -2.42 5.58 8.09
N TRP A 118 -1.25 5.59 8.73
CA TRP A 118 -1.18 5.66 10.17
C TRP A 118 -1.75 7.00 10.63
N THR A 119 -2.78 6.94 11.48
CA THR A 119 -3.54 8.09 11.97
C THR A 119 -3.63 8.02 13.49
N VAL A 120 -3.72 9.20 14.10
CA VAL A 120 -3.99 9.37 15.53
C VAL A 120 -5.27 10.17 15.68
N TRP A 121 -6.13 9.76 16.60
CA TRP A 121 -7.32 10.47 17.05
C TRP A 121 -7.05 10.99 18.46
N PHE A 122 -7.28 12.28 18.67
CA PHE A 122 -6.90 12.98 19.89
C PHE A 122 -7.76 14.21 20.13
N ASP A 123 -7.82 14.64 21.39
CA ASP A 123 -8.42 15.91 21.78
C ASP A 123 -7.51 17.09 21.37
N PRO A 124 -7.93 17.95 20.41
CA PRO A 124 -7.16 19.11 19.99
C PRO A 124 -6.88 20.11 21.11
N ALA A 125 -7.78 20.23 22.09
CA ALA A 125 -7.65 21.18 23.19
C ALA A 125 -6.49 20.77 24.13
N ALA A 126 -6.34 19.47 24.36
CA ALA A 126 -5.28 18.91 25.20
C ALA A 126 -3.94 18.67 24.48
N ALA A 127 -3.88 18.89 23.16
CA ALA A 127 -2.67 18.71 22.35
C ALA A 127 -2.40 19.90 21.39
N PRO A 128 -2.10 21.08 21.93
CA PRO A 128 -1.83 22.26 21.12
C PRO A 128 -0.56 22.08 20.26
N GLY A 129 -0.57 22.67 19.07
CA GLY A 129 0.60 22.69 18.18
C GLY A 129 0.73 21.49 17.23
N VAL A 130 -0.14 20.48 17.30
CA VAL A 130 -0.14 19.34 16.35
C VAL A 130 -0.34 19.83 14.91
N ALA A 131 -1.20 20.84 14.70
CA ALA A 131 -1.44 21.46 13.39
C ALA A 131 -0.18 22.12 12.77
N ALA A 132 0.78 22.55 13.60
CA ALA A 132 2.06 23.08 13.12
C ALA A 132 3.01 21.98 12.60
N VAL A 133 2.75 20.72 12.99
CA VAL A 133 3.60 19.57 12.67
C VAL A 133 2.98 18.70 11.57
N THR A 134 1.66 18.54 11.54
CA THR A 134 0.95 17.76 10.54
C THR A 134 -0.44 18.33 10.27
N LYS A 135 -1.06 17.94 9.14
CA LYS A 135 -2.43 18.33 8.84
C LYS A 135 -3.36 17.69 9.87
N THR A 136 -4.29 18.47 10.43
CA THR A 136 -5.29 18.00 11.40
C THR A 136 -6.69 18.26 10.86
N GLU A 137 -7.62 17.34 11.11
CA GLU A 137 -9.01 17.47 10.71
C GLU A 137 -9.90 16.81 11.77
N GLY A 138 -10.73 17.60 12.46
CA GLY A 138 -11.70 17.11 13.46
C GLY A 138 -11.11 16.21 14.55
N GLY A 139 -9.95 16.55 15.12
CA GLY A 139 -9.28 15.72 16.13
C GLY A 139 -8.53 14.50 15.58
N SER A 140 -8.41 14.38 14.25
CA SER A 140 -7.59 13.36 13.61
C SER A 140 -6.33 13.97 12.97
N ALA A 141 -5.21 13.25 13.09
CA ALA A 141 -3.94 13.61 12.46
C ALA A 141 -3.40 12.42 11.65
N PRO A 142 -3.48 12.45 10.30
CA PRO A 142 -2.72 11.53 9.48
C PRO A 142 -1.22 11.77 9.68
N LEU A 143 -0.48 10.71 10.00
CA LEU A 143 0.95 10.74 10.28
C LEU A 143 1.77 10.25 9.09
N LEU A 144 1.75 8.95 8.82
CA LEU A 144 2.63 8.31 7.83
C LEU A 144 1.86 7.29 6.99
N ARG A 145 2.04 7.34 5.68
CA ARG A 145 1.53 6.30 4.77
C ARG A 145 2.32 5.01 4.96
N GLY A 146 1.65 3.86 5.00
CA GLY A 146 2.28 2.55 5.20
C GLY A 146 3.41 2.24 4.21
N ARG A 147 3.27 2.70 2.95
CA ARG A 147 4.35 2.54 1.94
C ARG A 147 5.64 3.27 2.27
N LEU A 148 5.58 4.34 3.08
CA LEU A 148 6.73 5.12 3.52
C LEU A 148 7.39 4.49 4.75
N LEU A 149 6.68 3.60 5.45
CA LEU A 149 7.21 2.92 6.61
C LEU A 149 8.10 1.73 6.20
N PRO A 150 9.15 1.44 6.99
CA PRO A 150 9.82 0.14 6.93
C PRO A 150 8.83 -1.03 7.16
N PRO A 151 9.09 -2.22 6.60
CA PRO A 151 8.30 -3.42 6.90
C PRO A 151 8.22 -3.69 8.41
N GLY A 152 7.07 -4.19 8.89
CA GLY A 152 6.83 -4.50 10.30
C GLY A 152 6.63 -3.30 11.23
N ARG A 153 6.75 -2.05 10.74
CA ARG A 153 6.61 -0.87 11.59
C ARG A 153 5.19 -0.56 12.02
N LEU A 154 4.18 -0.89 11.21
CA LEU A 154 2.79 -0.73 11.64
C LEU A 154 2.45 -1.69 12.77
N ASP A 155 2.95 -2.93 12.73
CA ASP A 155 2.78 -3.89 13.81
C ASP A 155 3.45 -3.40 15.10
N ALA A 156 4.70 -2.94 15.02
CA ALA A 156 5.39 -2.37 16.19
C ALA A 156 4.66 -1.14 16.77
N VAL A 157 4.05 -0.31 15.92
CA VAL A 157 3.24 0.83 16.37
C VAL A 157 1.95 0.37 17.05
N ARG A 158 1.29 -0.67 16.52
CA ARG A 158 0.12 -1.28 17.16
C ARG A 158 0.47 -1.83 18.54
N ASP A 159 1.58 -2.55 18.63
CA ASP A 159 2.04 -3.15 19.89
C ASP A 159 2.40 -2.04 20.91
N ALA A 160 3.03 -0.95 20.47
CA ALA A 160 3.32 0.20 21.33
C ALA A 160 2.06 0.98 21.73
N ALA A 161 1.09 1.14 20.83
CA ALA A 161 -0.17 1.83 21.14
C ALA A 161 -1.00 1.06 22.17
N THR A 162 -1.17 -0.25 21.95
CA THR A 162 -1.99 -1.10 22.82
C THR A 162 -1.26 -1.50 24.11
N GLY A 163 0.05 -1.78 24.03
CA GLY A 163 0.85 -2.23 25.17
C GLY A 163 1.45 -1.08 25.99
N THR A 164 2.13 -0.12 25.36
CA THR A 164 2.84 0.96 26.07
C THR A 164 1.91 2.10 26.45
N LEU A 165 1.05 2.54 25.53
CA LEU A 165 0.14 3.66 25.76
C LEU A 165 -1.21 3.22 26.38
N GLY A 166 -1.60 1.96 26.22
CA GLY A 166 -2.92 1.47 26.63
C GLY A 166 -4.08 2.06 25.81
N VAL A 167 -3.79 2.58 24.61
CA VAL A 167 -4.76 3.26 23.73
C VAL A 167 -5.29 2.26 22.70
N PRO A 168 -6.60 2.27 22.38
CA PRO A 168 -7.18 1.32 21.43
C PRO A 168 -6.59 1.47 20.02
N TRP A 169 -6.47 0.32 19.34
CA TRP A 169 -6.09 0.28 17.93
C TRP A 169 -7.32 0.36 17.03
N ARG A 170 -7.51 1.48 16.34
CA ARG A 170 -8.69 1.76 15.51
C ARG A 170 -8.40 1.64 14.02
N VAL A 171 -9.28 1.00 13.26
CA VAL A 171 -9.22 0.97 11.80
C VAL A 171 -10.46 1.64 11.25
N VAL A 172 -10.29 2.62 10.36
CA VAL A 172 -11.38 3.39 9.76
C VAL A 172 -11.28 3.32 8.25
N ASP A 173 -12.39 3.16 7.55
CA ASP A 173 -12.44 3.25 6.09
C ASP A 173 -12.48 4.73 5.60
N ASP A 174 -12.75 4.96 4.32
CA ASP A 174 -12.78 6.33 3.76
C ASP A 174 -14.11 7.05 4.02
N ALA A 175 -15.15 6.33 4.44
CA ALA A 175 -16.41 6.91 4.86
C ALA A 175 -16.34 7.40 6.31
N GLY A 176 -15.24 7.09 7.03
CA GLY A 176 -15.11 7.38 8.45
C GLY A 176 -15.67 6.26 9.34
N GLU A 177 -16.07 5.13 8.75
CA GLU A 177 -16.65 4.00 9.46
C GLU A 177 -15.59 3.07 10.01
N GLU A 178 -15.81 2.58 11.23
CA GLU A 178 -14.90 1.67 11.89
C GLU A 178 -14.97 0.27 11.28
N VAL A 179 -13.80 -0.35 11.09
CA VAL A 179 -13.67 -1.64 10.43
C VAL A 179 -13.20 -2.69 11.43
N GLU A 180 -14.06 -3.65 11.68
CA GLU A 180 -13.72 -4.82 12.50
C GLU A 180 -12.64 -5.69 11.83
N PRO A 181 -11.78 -6.34 12.63
CA PRO A 181 -10.78 -7.26 12.12
C PRO A 181 -11.47 -8.47 11.48
N PRO A 182 -11.24 -8.74 10.17
CA PRO A 182 -11.78 -9.93 9.57
C PRO A 182 -11.10 -11.17 10.16
N PRO A 183 -11.80 -12.31 10.24
CA PRO A 183 -11.20 -13.54 10.72
C PRO A 183 -10.02 -13.96 9.84
N PRO A 184 -9.04 -14.71 10.38
CA PRO A 184 -7.93 -15.23 9.60
C PRO A 184 -8.43 -15.97 8.35
N ASN A 185 -7.82 -15.70 7.20
CA ASN A 185 -8.19 -16.28 5.91
C ASN A 185 -9.61 -15.96 5.43
N ALA A 186 -10.27 -14.90 5.96
CA ALA A 186 -11.62 -14.50 5.53
C ALA A 186 -11.72 -14.32 4.01
N LEU A 187 -10.73 -13.64 3.41
CA LEU A 187 -10.69 -13.45 1.97
C LEU A 187 -10.58 -14.78 1.23
N THR A 188 -9.80 -15.76 1.71
CA THR A 188 -9.68 -17.05 1.03
C THR A 188 -10.99 -17.83 1.07
N ARG A 189 -11.71 -17.74 2.20
CA ARG A 189 -12.98 -18.45 2.44
C ARG A 189 -14.20 -17.79 1.80
N ALA A 190 -14.12 -16.51 1.42
CA ALA A 190 -15.28 -15.80 0.88
C ALA A 190 -15.63 -16.26 -0.55
N ASP A 191 -16.72 -16.99 -0.72
CA ASP A 191 -17.14 -17.45 -2.05
C ASP A 191 -17.80 -16.33 -2.87
N ARG A 192 -18.31 -15.28 -2.20
CA ARG A 192 -18.97 -14.12 -2.82
C ARG A 192 -18.34 -12.83 -2.33
N VAL A 193 -17.72 -12.10 -3.24
CA VAL A 193 -16.98 -10.86 -2.94
C VAL A 193 -17.46 -9.75 -3.85
N THR A 194 -17.84 -8.63 -3.27
CA THR A 194 -18.10 -7.39 -4.00
C THR A 194 -16.79 -6.61 -4.12
N VAL A 195 -16.48 -6.17 -5.33
CA VAL A 195 -15.30 -5.36 -5.65
C VAL A 195 -15.78 -4.01 -6.17
N ASP A 196 -15.40 -2.95 -5.47
CA ASP A 196 -15.68 -1.58 -5.92
C ASP A 196 -14.61 -1.09 -6.92
N ASP A 197 -14.91 0.05 -7.53
CA ASP A 197 -14.03 0.76 -8.45
C ASP A 197 -12.72 1.22 -7.79
N ARG A 198 -12.68 1.27 -6.45
CA ARG A 198 -11.54 1.66 -5.62
C ARG A 198 -10.64 0.48 -5.26
N GLY A 199 -11.00 -0.74 -5.66
CA GLY A 199 -10.21 -1.95 -5.42
C GLY A 199 -10.40 -2.55 -4.02
N ARG A 200 -11.54 -2.31 -3.39
CA ARG A 200 -11.91 -2.92 -2.10
C ARG A 200 -12.71 -4.17 -2.31
N TYR A 201 -12.40 -5.17 -1.51
CA TYR A 201 -13.01 -6.49 -1.55
C TYR A 201 -13.86 -6.61 -0.29
N ARG A 202 -15.18 -6.56 -0.42
CA ARG A 202 -16.14 -6.74 0.68
C ARG A 202 -16.84 -8.08 0.55
N SER A 203 -17.14 -8.72 1.67
CA SER A 203 -18.00 -9.90 1.68
C SER A 203 -19.41 -9.50 1.26
N GLU A 204 -20.00 -10.21 0.29
CA GLU A 204 -21.42 -10.02 -0.02
C GLU A 204 -22.30 -10.48 1.17
N ARG A 205 -21.79 -11.44 1.95
CA ARG A 205 -22.41 -11.87 3.22
C ARG A 205 -21.93 -10.96 4.35
N GLY A 206 -22.74 -9.96 4.70
CA GLY A 206 -22.49 -9.09 5.86
C GLY A 206 -21.67 -7.82 5.59
N GLY A 207 -21.23 -7.55 4.35
CA GLY A 207 -20.62 -6.26 3.99
C GLY A 207 -19.21 -5.98 4.54
N ALA A 208 -18.66 -6.90 5.33
CA ALA A 208 -17.36 -6.77 5.98
C ALA A 208 -16.23 -6.55 4.95
N LEU A 209 -15.33 -5.62 5.25
CA LEU A 209 -14.14 -5.38 4.42
C LEU A 209 -13.14 -6.52 4.60
N LEU A 210 -12.88 -7.25 3.52
CA LEU A 210 -11.99 -8.41 3.52
C LEU A 210 -10.58 -8.03 3.09
N ALA A 211 -10.47 -7.14 2.09
CA ALA A 211 -9.19 -6.68 1.61
C ALA A 211 -9.27 -5.35 0.84
N VAL A 212 -8.11 -4.70 0.71
CA VAL A 212 -7.92 -3.47 -0.08
C VAL A 212 -6.73 -3.66 -1.03
N ALA A 213 -6.97 -3.45 -2.32
CA ALA A 213 -5.90 -3.43 -3.33
C ALA A 213 -5.22 -2.05 -3.31
N CYS A 214 -3.92 -2.03 -2.98
CA CYS A 214 -3.10 -0.83 -2.91
C CYS A 214 -1.82 -0.99 -3.73
N GLY A 215 -1.16 0.10 -4.09
CA GLY A 215 0.14 0.05 -4.79
C GLY A 215 0.18 0.85 -6.07
N ARG A 216 0.88 0.35 -7.09
CA ARG A 216 1.12 1.07 -8.36
C ARG A 216 0.86 0.16 -9.56
N ARG A 217 0.81 0.77 -10.74
CA ARG A 217 0.59 0.11 -12.06
C ARG A 217 1.32 -1.24 -12.27
N ARG A 218 2.52 -1.43 -11.72
CA ARG A 218 3.32 -2.68 -11.88
C ARG A 218 3.29 -3.62 -10.67
N THR A 219 2.88 -3.13 -9.51
CA THR A 219 2.85 -3.92 -8.28
C THR A 219 1.66 -3.48 -7.45
N VAL A 220 0.64 -4.33 -7.44
CA VAL A 220 -0.54 -4.17 -6.59
C VAL A 220 -0.42 -5.17 -5.45
N VAL A 221 -0.67 -4.73 -4.23
CA VAL A 221 -0.68 -5.54 -3.02
C VAL A 221 -2.11 -5.56 -2.51
N LEU A 222 -2.67 -6.75 -2.36
CA LEU A 222 -3.93 -6.94 -1.65
C LEU A 222 -3.60 -7.08 -0.18
N ARG A 223 -4.14 -6.19 0.66
CA ARG A 223 -3.93 -6.20 2.10
C ARG A 223 -5.23 -6.47 2.83
N ASP A 224 -5.15 -7.01 4.03
CA ASP A 224 -6.30 -6.97 4.95
C ASP A 224 -6.55 -5.54 5.45
N PRO A 225 -7.67 -5.27 6.16
CA PRO A 225 -7.93 -3.97 6.76
C PRO A 225 -6.92 -3.56 7.84
N TYR A 226 -6.07 -4.45 8.33
CA TYR A 226 -5.04 -4.14 9.33
C TYR A 226 -3.67 -3.92 8.67
N ALA A 227 -3.68 -3.74 7.34
CA ALA A 227 -2.54 -3.52 6.47
C ALA A 227 -1.57 -4.70 6.36
N ALA A 228 -1.91 -5.90 6.83
CA ALA A 228 -1.12 -7.09 6.57
C ALA A 228 -1.20 -7.46 5.07
N PRO A 229 -0.08 -7.75 4.40
CA PRO A 229 -0.11 -8.21 3.02
C PRO A 229 -0.74 -9.59 2.92
N LEU A 230 -1.68 -9.76 1.99
CA LEU A 230 -2.30 -11.04 1.67
C LEU A 230 -1.74 -11.61 0.37
N LEU A 231 -1.75 -10.81 -0.70
CA LEU A 231 -1.25 -11.19 -2.03
C LEU A 231 -0.50 -10.04 -2.70
N VAL A 232 0.47 -10.37 -3.53
CA VAL A 232 1.23 -9.40 -4.34
C VAL A 232 1.14 -9.75 -5.81
N PHE A 233 0.56 -8.84 -6.59
CA PHE A 233 0.42 -8.92 -8.04
C PHE A 233 1.53 -8.10 -8.71
N LYS A 234 2.48 -8.77 -9.36
CA LYS A 234 3.60 -8.12 -10.07
C LYS A 234 3.49 -8.31 -11.58
N ARG A 235 3.52 -7.21 -12.34
CA ARG A 235 3.65 -7.23 -13.81
C ARG A 235 5.10 -6.97 -14.23
N PRO A 236 5.58 -7.59 -15.32
CA PRO A 236 6.91 -7.36 -15.87
C PRO A 236 7.04 -5.93 -16.41
N PRO A 237 8.27 -5.40 -16.48
CA PRO A 237 8.52 -4.04 -16.93
C PRO A 237 8.24 -3.81 -18.42
N LEU A 238 8.40 -4.85 -19.26
CA LEU A 238 8.24 -4.81 -20.70
C LEU A 238 6.99 -5.58 -21.10
N GLY A 239 5.87 -4.87 -21.31
CA GLY A 239 4.72 -5.21 -22.16
C GLY A 239 4.03 -6.58 -22.06
N GLY A 240 4.51 -7.51 -21.25
CA GLY A 240 4.01 -8.86 -21.20
C GLY A 240 2.67 -8.88 -20.49
N ASP A 241 1.69 -9.53 -21.11
CA ASP A 241 0.39 -9.87 -20.54
C ASP A 241 0.50 -10.90 -19.40
N ARG A 242 1.63 -10.96 -18.71
CA ARG A 242 1.95 -11.93 -17.66
C ARG A 242 1.96 -11.25 -16.30
N MET A 243 1.14 -11.69 -15.37
CA MET A 243 1.15 -11.25 -13.99
C MET A 243 1.66 -12.39 -13.10
N ARG A 244 2.59 -12.11 -12.18
CA ARG A 244 3.00 -13.02 -11.12
C ARG A 244 2.16 -12.74 -9.89
N VAL A 245 1.63 -13.77 -9.26
CA VAL A 245 0.90 -13.67 -7.99
C VAL A 245 1.73 -14.34 -6.91
N LEU A 246 2.08 -13.57 -5.89
CA LEU A 246 2.87 -14.01 -4.75
C LEU A 246 2.01 -13.97 -3.49
N ASP A 247 2.32 -14.82 -2.52
CA ASP A 247 1.76 -14.74 -1.17
C ASP A 247 2.41 -13.61 -0.34
N ALA A 248 2.01 -13.51 0.93
CA ALA A 248 2.53 -12.55 1.90
C ALA A 248 4.06 -12.68 2.11
N ASP A 249 4.58 -13.91 2.05
CA ASP A 249 6.00 -14.24 2.23
C ASP A 249 6.82 -14.03 0.94
N GLY A 250 6.15 -13.71 -0.17
CA GLY A 250 6.77 -13.50 -1.47
C GLY A 250 7.01 -14.78 -2.28
N ARG A 251 6.46 -15.92 -1.86
CA ARG A 251 6.49 -17.19 -2.60
C ARG A 251 5.52 -17.12 -3.76
N LEU A 252 5.87 -17.77 -4.87
CA LEU A 252 5.05 -17.76 -6.08
C LEU A 252 3.87 -18.71 -5.94
N ILE A 253 2.65 -18.18 -5.99
CA ILE A 253 1.42 -18.99 -6.06
C ILE A 253 1.18 -19.42 -7.52
N GLY A 254 1.36 -18.48 -8.46
CA GLY A 254 1.11 -18.75 -9.86
C GLY A 254 1.27 -17.55 -10.77
N ARG A 255 0.87 -17.72 -12.03
CA ARG A 255 0.98 -16.71 -13.07
C ARG A 255 -0.34 -16.59 -13.82
N VAL A 256 -0.75 -15.36 -14.11
CA VAL A 256 -1.87 -15.08 -15.01
C VAL A 256 -1.31 -14.59 -16.33
N ARG A 257 -1.79 -15.09 -17.47
CA ARG A 257 -1.35 -14.69 -18.81
C ARG A 257 -2.53 -14.21 -19.64
N GLY A 258 -2.37 -13.18 -20.45
CA GLY A 258 -3.44 -12.61 -21.29
C GLY A 258 -4.16 -11.47 -20.60
N SER A 259 -4.49 -10.43 -21.38
CA SER A 259 -5.19 -9.22 -20.91
C SER A 259 -6.70 -9.29 -21.08
N ARG A 260 -7.21 -9.83 -22.20
CA ARG A 260 -8.65 -9.93 -22.50
C ARG A 260 -9.26 -11.25 -22.00
N GLU A 261 -8.58 -12.35 -22.22
CA GLU A 261 -8.99 -13.70 -21.82
C GLU A 261 -7.87 -14.34 -20.99
N PRO A 262 -7.77 -13.98 -19.69
CA PRO A 262 -6.66 -14.44 -18.88
C PRO A 262 -6.69 -15.97 -18.65
N SER A 263 -5.53 -16.60 -18.80
CA SER A 263 -5.26 -17.98 -18.41
C SER A 263 -4.47 -18.00 -17.09
N PHE A 264 -4.83 -18.92 -16.21
CA PHE A 264 -4.29 -19.05 -14.87
C PHE A 264 -3.38 -20.27 -14.82
N HIS A 265 -2.15 -20.08 -14.36
CA HIS A 265 -1.15 -21.12 -14.26
C HIS A 265 -0.64 -21.24 -12.83
N ALA A 266 -0.35 -22.46 -12.40
CA ALA A 266 0.36 -22.74 -11.17
C ALA A 266 1.82 -22.24 -11.21
N ALA A 267 2.51 -22.35 -10.08
CA ALA A 267 3.89 -21.92 -9.92
C ALA A 267 4.87 -22.69 -10.85
N ASP A 268 4.60 -23.97 -11.10
CA ASP A 268 5.33 -24.85 -12.03
C ASP A 268 5.02 -24.56 -13.51
N GLY A 269 3.93 -23.83 -13.79
CA GLY A 269 3.47 -23.47 -15.14
C GLY A 269 2.27 -24.27 -15.64
N MET A 270 1.80 -25.27 -14.90
CA MET A 270 0.61 -26.05 -15.23
C MET A 270 -0.62 -25.13 -15.38
N LEU A 271 -1.41 -25.33 -16.43
CA LEU A 271 -2.66 -24.60 -16.63
C LEU A 271 -3.67 -25.04 -15.55
N LEU A 272 -4.28 -24.08 -14.86
CA LEU A 272 -5.31 -24.31 -13.85
C LEU A 272 -6.70 -23.93 -14.36
N GLY A 273 -6.79 -22.94 -15.24
CA GLY A 273 -8.04 -22.51 -15.83
C GLY A 273 -7.88 -21.40 -16.85
N THR A 274 -8.93 -21.14 -17.60
CA THR A 274 -9.00 -20.09 -18.62
C THR A 274 -10.22 -19.22 -18.42
N THR A 275 -10.13 -17.96 -18.83
CA THR A 275 -11.24 -17.01 -18.72
C THR A 275 -11.87 -16.81 -20.08
N ARG A 276 -13.20 -16.83 -20.14
CA ARG A 276 -13.97 -16.35 -21.29
C ARG A 276 -14.80 -15.15 -20.88
N GLY A 277 -14.72 -14.07 -21.65
CA GLY A 277 -15.50 -12.85 -21.43
C GLY A 277 -16.69 -12.80 -22.38
N ASP A 278 -17.87 -12.46 -21.86
CA ASP A 278 -19.07 -12.19 -22.66
C ASP A 278 -19.92 -11.09 -21.99
N GLY A 279 -20.21 -10.01 -22.72
CA GLY A 279 -21.24 -9.03 -22.37
C GLY A 279 -21.20 -8.43 -20.95
N GLY A 280 -20.03 -8.32 -20.30
CA GLY A 280 -19.90 -7.82 -18.92
C GLY A 280 -19.86 -8.90 -17.83
N ARG A 281 -19.76 -10.17 -18.23
CA ARG A 281 -19.44 -11.32 -17.38
C ARG A 281 -18.14 -11.96 -17.85
N TYR A 282 -17.27 -12.31 -16.90
CA TYR A 282 -16.06 -13.08 -17.12
C TYR A 282 -16.18 -14.38 -16.34
N VAL A 283 -16.08 -15.52 -17.03
CA VAL A 283 -16.16 -16.85 -16.43
C VAL A 283 -14.81 -17.52 -16.50
N VAL A 284 -14.33 -18.01 -15.35
CA VAL A 284 -13.10 -18.79 -15.24
C VAL A 284 -13.48 -20.26 -15.14
N THR A 285 -13.09 -21.02 -16.15
CA THR A 285 -13.32 -22.46 -16.22
C THR A 285 -12.05 -23.19 -15.84
N GLY A 286 -12.16 -24.14 -14.91
CA GLY A 286 -11.05 -25.01 -14.51
C GLY A 286 -10.69 -26.01 -15.61
N VAL A 287 -9.56 -26.70 -15.44
CA VAL A 287 -9.16 -27.80 -16.34
C VAL A 287 -10.14 -28.99 -16.34
N ASP A 288 -10.97 -29.09 -15.30
CA ASP A 288 -12.07 -30.04 -15.17
C ASP A 288 -13.33 -29.64 -15.95
N GLY A 289 -13.30 -28.51 -16.67
CA GLY A 289 -14.42 -27.98 -17.42
C GLY A 289 -15.49 -27.29 -16.57
N ARG A 290 -15.31 -27.20 -15.25
CA ARG A 290 -16.30 -26.59 -14.33
C ARG A 290 -16.02 -25.10 -14.12
N GLU A 291 -17.09 -24.33 -13.88
CA GLU A 291 -16.96 -22.93 -13.47
C GLU A 291 -16.26 -22.85 -12.10
N SER A 292 -15.06 -22.30 -12.10
CA SER A 292 -14.24 -22.11 -10.90
C SER A 292 -14.40 -20.72 -10.29
N ALA A 293 -14.69 -19.71 -11.12
CA ALA A 293 -15.05 -18.37 -10.67
C ALA A 293 -15.82 -17.62 -11.75
N SER A 294 -16.59 -16.61 -11.36
CA SER A 294 -17.14 -15.63 -12.29
C SER A 294 -17.11 -14.23 -11.73
N LEU A 295 -16.81 -13.27 -12.58
CA LEU A 295 -16.85 -11.85 -12.29
C LEU A 295 -17.95 -11.23 -13.15
N ARG A 296 -18.95 -10.61 -12.52
CA ARG A 296 -20.07 -9.97 -13.22
C ARG A 296 -20.27 -8.56 -12.71
N ARG A 297 -20.66 -7.64 -13.59
CA ARG A 297 -21.15 -6.33 -13.15
C ARG A 297 -22.54 -6.51 -12.53
N ALA A 298 -22.78 -5.92 -11.35
CA ALA A 298 -24.12 -5.90 -10.78
C ALA A 298 -25.06 -5.12 -11.72
N ARG A 299 -26.26 -5.66 -11.97
CA ARG A 299 -27.32 -4.93 -12.67
C ARG A 299 -27.90 -3.92 -11.70
N ALA A 300 -28.06 -2.67 -12.12
CA ALA A 300 -28.57 -1.59 -11.29
C ALA A 300 -30.06 -1.83 -10.98
N GLU A 301 -30.34 -2.47 -9.85
CA GLU A 301 -31.63 -2.36 -9.18
C GLU A 301 -31.37 -1.52 -7.92
N GLY A 302 -31.82 -0.27 -7.92
CA GLY A 302 -31.78 0.60 -6.74
C GLY A 302 -30.52 1.46 -6.55
N GLY A 303 -30.01 2.10 -7.60
CA GLY A 303 -29.06 3.23 -7.47
C GLY A 303 -27.61 2.91 -7.12
N ASP A 304 -27.25 1.63 -6.98
CA ASP A 304 -25.87 1.20 -6.72
C ASP A 304 -25.13 0.92 -8.05
N ASP A 305 -24.70 1.99 -8.70
CA ASP A 305 -24.03 1.92 -10.00
C ASP A 305 -22.68 1.19 -9.93
N GLY A 306 -22.53 0.12 -10.70
CA GLY A 306 -21.22 -0.29 -11.23
C GLY A 306 -20.33 -1.21 -10.39
N ARG A 307 -20.77 -1.71 -9.22
CA ARG A 307 -19.95 -2.67 -8.45
C ARG A 307 -19.82 -4.02 -9.16
N TRP A 308 -18.64 -4.62 -9.04
CA TRP A 308 -18.37 -5.94 -9.57
C TRP A 308 -18.58 -7.00 -8.51
N ARG A 309 -19.15 -8.14 -8.89
CA ARG A 309 -19.36 -9.29 -8.01
C ARG A 309 -18.50 -10.45 -8.50
N LEU A 310 -17.54 -10.85 -7.67
CA LEU A 310 -16.68 -12.00 -7.86
C LEU A 310 -17.26 -13.19 -7.08
N HIS A 311 -17.78 -14.16 -7.81
CA HIS A 311 -18.12 -15.48 -7.29
C HIS A 311 -16.93 -16.43 -7.48
N ARG A 312 -16.61 -17.23 -6.47
CA ARG A 312 -15.54 -18.23 -6.51
C ARG A 312 -16.10 -19.55 -6.00
N SER A 313 -15.94 -20.60 -6.80
CA SER A 313 -16.37 -21.93 -6.40
C SER A 313 -15.51 -22.44 -5.24
N PRO A 314 -16.11 -22.99 -4.17
CA PRO A 314 -15.35 -23.62 -3.10
C PRO A 314 -14.63 -24.89 -3.56
N SER A 315 -15.11 -25.54 -4.63
CA SER A 315 -14.52 -26.75 -5.20
C SER A 315 -13.30 -26.49 -6.08
N ALA A 316 -13.03 -25.22 -6.42
CA ALA A 316 -11.87 -24.88 -7.22
C ALA A 316 -10.57 -25.05 -6.42
N PRO A 317 -9.46 -25.48 -7.05
CA PRO A 317 -8.16 -25.59 -6.37
C PRO A 317 -7.77 -24.28 -5.68
N ALA A 318 -7.18 -24.37 -4.48
CA ALA A 318 -6.83 -23.20 -3.67
C ALA A 318 -5.96 -22.18 -4.44
N ALA A 319 -5.00 -22.66 -5.23
CA ALA A 319 -4.18 -21.81 -6.10
C ALA A 319 -5.03 -21.05 -7.12
N LEU A 320 -5.98 -21.71 -7.78
CA LEU A 320 -6.89 -21.06 -8.73
C LEU A 320 -7.81 -20.04 -8.03
N ARG A 321 -8.34 -20.38 -6.85
CA ARG A 321 -9.15 -19.45 -6.03
C ARG A 321 -8.38 -18.19 -5.59
N ALA A 322 -7.07 -18.32 -5.34
CA ALA A 322 -6.21 -17.18 -5.04
C ALA A 322 -5.92 -16.35 -6.30
N LEU A 323 -5.62 -16.99 -7.42
CA LEU A 323 -5.33 -16.32 -8.68
C LEU A 323 -6.53 -15.55 -9.25
N THR A 324 -7.76 -16.02 -9.04
CA THR A 324 -8.98 -15.34 -9.51
C THR A 324 -9.24 -14.01 -8.78
N LEU A 325 -8.60 -13.73 -7.64
CA LEU A 325 -8.61 -12.40 -7.01
C LEU A 325 -7.91 -11.33 -7.87
N ALA A 326 -7.08 -11.75 -8.82
CA ALA A 326 -6.47 -10.86 -9.81
C ALA A 326 -7.46 -10.37 -10.88
N LEU A 327 -8.56 -11.11 -11.10
CA LEU A 327 -9.46 -10.90 -12.23
C LEU A 327 -10.05 -9.47 -12.28
N PRO A 328 -10.54 -8.88 -11.18
CA PRO A 328 -11.04 -7.49 -11.19
C PRO A 328 -10.00 -6.47 -11.68
N MET A 329 -8.72 -6.66 -11.33
CA MET A 329 -7.63 -5.76 -11.77
C MET A 329 -7.22 -5.98 -13.23
N LEU A 330 -7.46 -7.18 -13.77
CA LEU A 330 -7.11 -7.53 -15.15
C LEU A 330 -8.13 -6.94 -16.13
N VAL A 331 -9.42 -7.04 -15.81
CA VAL A 331 -10.51 -6.57 -16.67
C VAL A 331 -10.84 -5.07 -16.50
N GLY A 332 -10.10 -4.37 -15.64
CA GLY A 332 -10.30 -2.93 -15.39
C GLY A 332 -11.50 -2.62 -14.49
N ALA A 333 -12.01 -3.61 -13.76
CA ALA A 333 -13.12 -3.49 -12.82
C ALA A 333 -12.75 -2.76 -11.52
N ALA A 334 -11.50 -2.90 -11.09
CA ALA A 334 -10.90 -2.10 -10.03
C ALA A 334 -9.98 -1.04 -10.68
N SER A 335 -10.25 0.24 -10.44
CA SER A 335 -9.40 1.34 -10.89
C SER A 335 -8.00 1.12 -10.35
N ARG A 336 -7.02 1.32 -11.23
CA ARG A 336 -5.62 1.15 -10.85
C ARG A 336 -5.28 2.27 -9.85
N PRO A 337 -4.75 1.96 -8.66
CA PRO A 337 -4.26 3.03 -7.77
C PRO A 337 -3.19 3.83 -8.53
N SER A 338 -3.39 5.15 -8.58
CA SER A 338 -2.53 6.13 -9.26
C SER A 338 -1.24 6.41 -8.49
#